data_AF-A0A9D4RIN7-F1
#
_entry.id   AF-A0A9D4RIN7-F1
#
_cell.length_a   1.000
_cell.length_b   1.000
_cell.length_c   1.000
_cell.angle_alpha   90.00
_cell.angle_beta   90.00
_cell.angle_gamma   90.00
#
_symmetry.space_group_name_H-M   'P 1'
#
loop_
_entity.id
_entity.type
_entity.pdbx_description
1 polymer ?
#
loop_
_entity_poly.entity_id
_entity_poly.type
_entity_poly.pdbx_seq_one_letter_code
_entity_poly.pdbx_strand_id
1 'polypeptide(L)'
;MFVSWYEAQRYCINIGGCLAGNNSNMAELNLAVSNEIKQTSGPAYWIGARKLNGLEWVWLNGDTVSIPPNIDEPEATCTHAWVGQLHDIVCGGKNLWQYGICEVW
;
A
#
# COMPACT_ATOMS: atom_id res chain seq x y z
N MET A 1 -7.78 13.69 -3.76
CA MET A 1 -8.26 13.66 -2.37
C MET A 1 -7.37 12.69 -1.61
N PHE A 2 -6.79 13.10 -0.49
CA PHE A 2 -5.91 12.25 0.32
C PHE A 2 -6.73 11.20 1.07
N VAL A 3 -6.30 9.95 1.05
CA VAL A 3 -7.04 8.82 1.62
C VAL A 3 -6.18 8.06 2.62
N SER A 4 -6.78 7.65 3.72
CA SER A 4 -6.21 6.64 4.62
C SER A 4 -6.20 5.27 3.94
N TRP A 5 -5.41 4.33 4.48
CA TRP A 5 -5.38 2.96 3.98
C TRP A 5 -6.78 2.32 3.98
N TYR A 6 -7.58 2.58 5.02
CA TYR A 6 -8.95 2.08 5.12
C TYR A 6 -9.89 2.67 4.07
N GLU A 7 -9.77 3.98 3.79
CA GLU A 7 -10.56 4.64 2.75
C GLU A 7 -10.18 4.12 1.37
N ALA A 8 -8.88 3.92 1.11
CA ALA A 8 -8.37 3.36 -0.13
C ALA A 8 -8.86 1.92 -0.34
N GLN A 9 -8.74 1.06 0.68
CA GLN A 9 -9.23 -0.32 0.62
C GLN A 9 -10.73 -0.39 0.39
N ARG A 10 -11.51 0.45 1.09
CA ARG A 10 -12.97 0.52 0.91
C ARG A 10 -13.33 0.96 -0.51
N TYR A 11 -12.60 1.92 -1.06
CA TYR A 11 -12.79 2.35 -2.45
C TYR A 11 -12.52 1.20 -3.43
N CYS A 12 -11.40 0.48 -3.27
CA CYS A 12 -11.07 -0.66 -4.13
C CYS A 12 -12.13 -1.76 -4.06
N ILE A 13 -12.62 -2.10 -2.86
CA ILE A 13 -13.73 -3.06 -2.69
C ILE A 13 -14.98 -2.58 -3.42
N ASN A 14 -15.31 -1.29 -3.34
CA ASN A 14 -16.52 -0.74 -3.96
C ASN A 14 -16.49 -0.79 -5.50
N ILE A 15 -15.31 -0.86 -6.11
CA ILE A 15 -15.15 -1.02 -7.57
C ILE A 15 -14.92 -2.48 -7.98
N GLY A 16 -15.08 -3.45 -7.07
CA GLY A 16 -14.91 -4.89 -7.36
C GLY A 16 -13.47 -5.40 -7.24
N GLY A 17 -12.59 -4.64 -6.59
CA GLY A 17 -11.18 -4.95 -6.44
C GLY A 17 -10.68 -4.96 -5.01
N CYS A 18 -9.37 -4.92 -4.85
CA CYS A 18 -8.68 -4.74 -3.57
C CYS A 18 -7.44 -3.87 -3.75
N LEU A 19 -6.85 -3.36 -2.66
CA LEU A 19 -5.52 -2.74 -2.77
C LEU A 19 -4.53 -3.74 -3.37
N ALA A 20 -3.61 -3.21 -4.17
CA ALA A 20 -2.66 -4.02 -4.91
C ALA A 20 -1.80 -4.91 -3.99
N GLY A 21 -1.66 -6.19 -4.36
CA GLY A 21 -1.10 -7.25 -3.52
C GLY A 21 0.23 -7.83 -4.01
N ASN A 22 0.62 -8.99 -3.47
CA ASN A 22 1.87 -9.71 -3.76
C ASN A 22 2.10 -9.99 -5.26
N ASN A 23 1.02 -10.27 -5.99
CA ASN A 23 1.08 -10.65 -7.39
C ASN A 23 1.40 -9.45 -8.30
N SER A 24 1.34 -8.23 -7.77
CA SER A 24 1.74 -7.05 -8.52
C SER A 24 3.24 -6.90 -8.55
N ASN A 25 3.78 -6.76 -9.77
CA ASN A 25 5.15 -6.33 -9.95
C ASN A 25 5.29 -4.89 -9.43
N MET A 26 6.02 -4.72 -8.32
CA MET A 26 6.19 -3.42 -7.70
C MET A 26 6.81 -2.40 -8.66
N ALA A 27 7.74 -2.80 -9.53
CA ALA A 27 8.33 -1.89 -10.51
C ALA A 27 7.29 -1.40 -11.53
N GLU A 28 6.39 -2.28 -11.98
CA GLU A 28 5.29 -1.92 -12.88
C GLU A 28 4.27 -1.01 -12.20
N LEU A 29 3.94 -1.29 -10.94
CA LEU A 29 3.06 -0.40 -10.17
C LEU A 29 3.68 0.97 -9.95
N ASN A 30 4.97 1.06 -9.60
CA ASN A 30 5.65 2.34 -9.47
C ASN A 30 5.65 3.11 -10.79
N LEU A 31 5.88 2.43 -11.91
CA LEU A 31 5.86 3.04 -13.23
C LEU A 31 4.46 3.53 -13.61
N ALA A 32 3.43 2.71 -13.40
CA ALA A 32 2.03 3.06 -13.66
C ALA A 32 1.60 4.29 -12.84
N VAL A 33 1.92 4.30 -11.55
CA VAL A 33 1.64 5.42 -10.66
C VAL A 33 2.41 6.66 -11.07
N SER A 34 3.69 6.54 -11.42
CA SER A 34 4.50 7.68 -11.85
C SER A 34 3.95 8.30 -13.14
N ASN A 35 3.47 7.47 -14.07
CA ASN A 35 2.85 7.92 -15.32
C ASN A 35 1.50 8.63 -15.09
N GLU A 36 0.64 8.07 -14.23
CA GLU A 36 -0.68 8.62 -13.93
C GLU A 36 -0.61 9.89 -13.07
N ILE A 37 0.24 9.88 -12.04
CA ILE A 37 0.27 10.93 -11.03
C ILE A 37 1.13 12.13 -11.47
N LYS A 38 1.91 12.02 -12.57
CA LYS A 38 2.81 13.07 -13.10
C LYS A 38 3.67 13.74 -12.01
N GLN A 39 3.95 13.03 -10.91
CA GLN A 39 4.68 13.60 -9.79
C GLN A 39 6.18 13.49 -10.04
N THR A 40 6.86 14.61 -9.90
CA THR A 40 8.33 14.73 -10.01
C THR A 40 9.05 14.21 -8.76
N SER A 41 8.32 14.03 -7.66
CA SER A 41 8.82 13.54 -6.38
C SER A 41 8.11 12.22 -6.03
N GLY A 42 8.77 11.09 -6.26
CA GLY A 42 8.46 9.76 -5.74
C GLY A 42 7.04 9.54 -5.19
N PRO A 43 6.08 9.02 -5.98
CA PRO A 43 4.72 8.87 -5.51
C PRO A 43 4.64 7.89 -4.33
N ALA A 44 3.88 8.25 -3.30
CA ALA A 44 3.57 7.35 -2.19
C ALA A 44 2.18 6.75 -2.39
N TYR A 45 2.03 5.45 -2.24
CA TYR A 45 0.73 4.81 -2.42
C TYR A 45 0.51 3.60 -1.52
N TRP A 46 -0.73 3.41 -1.10
CA TRP A 46 -1.15 2.28 -0.30
C TRP A 46 -1.13 0.99 -1.10
N ILE A 47 -0.66 -0.07 -0.44
CA ILE A 47 -0.68 -1.44 -0.94
C ILE A 47 -1.43 -2.33 0.05
N GLY A 48 -1.82 -3.52 -0.39
CA GLY A 48 -2.63 -4.47 0.36
C GLY A 48 -1.89 -5.26 1.44
N ALA A 49 -0.79 -4.75 1.99
CA ALA A 49 -0.09 -5.40 3.11
C ALA A 49 -0.48 -4.74 4.45
N ARG A 50 -0.73 -5.57 5.47
CA ARG A 50 -1.05 -5.14 6.84
C ARG A 50 -0.47 -6.09 7.90
N LYS A 51 -0.21 -5.61 9.11
CA LYS A 51 0.11 -6.46 10.27
C LYS A 51 -1.17 -7.14 10.78
N LEU A 52 -1.18 -8.47 10.83
CA LEU A 52 -2.15 -9.28 11.55
C LEU A 52 -1.74 -9.34 13.03
N ASN A 53 -2.61 -8.86 13.91
CA ASN A 53 -2.40 -8.84 15.37
C ASN A 53 -1.07 -8.19 15.82
N GLY A 54 -0.50 -7.30 15.01
CA GLY A 54 0.77 -6.62 15.29
C GLY A 54 2.02 -7.50 15.18
N LEU A 55 1.90 -8.75 14.72
CA LEU A 55 3.01 -9.72 14.72
C LEU A 55 3.46 -10.12 13.32
N GLU A 56 2.52 -10.40 12.42
CA GLU A 56 2.83 -10.96 11.11
C GLU A 56 2.28 -10.09 10.00
N TRP A 57 3.08 -9.81 8.98
CA TRP A 57 2.59 -9.10 7.81
C TRP A 57 1.89 -10.06 6.84
N VAL A 58 0.67 -9.72 6.46
CA VAL A 58 -0.15 -10.47 5.52
C VAL A 58 -0.67 -9.57 4.42
N TRP A 59 -0.70 -10.11 3.20
CA TRP A 59 -1.42 -9.53 2.09
C TRP A 59 -2.93 -9.69 2.30
N LEU A 60 -3.73 -8.88 1.59
CA LEU A 60 -5.20 -8.95 1.69
C LEU A 60 -5.80 -10.29 1.25
N ASN A 61 -5.09 -11.05 0.40
CA ASN A 61 -5.47 -12.40 0.00
C ASN A 61 -5.12 -13.47 1.05
N GLY A 62 -4.47 -13.09 2.16
CA GLY A 62 -4.03 -14.00 3.22
C GLY A 62 -2.62 -14.56 3.05
N ASP A 63 -1.93 -14.23 1.95
CA ASP A 63 -0.54 -14.67 1.75
C ASP A 63 0.40 -13.95 2.73
N THR A 64 1.39 -14.68 3.25
CA THR A 64 2.44 -14.11 4.10
C THR A 64 3.28 -13.11 3.30
N VAL A 65 3.51 -11.92 3.86
CA VAL A 65 4.42 -10.95 3.25
C VAL A 65 5.85 -11.27 3.71
N SER A 66 6.75 -11.49 2.75
CA SER A 66 8.19 -11.49 3.03
C SER A 66 8.66 -10.03 3.12
N ILE A 67 8.57 -9.43 4.31
CA ILE A 67 9.03 -8.06 4.53
C ILE A 67 10.53 -8.06 4.89
N PRO A 68 11.35 -7.21 4.25
CA PRO A 68 12.75 -7.04 4.66
C PRO A 68 12.86 -6.51 6.11
N PRO A 69 13.91 -6.88 6.86
CA PRO A 69 14.03 -6.68 8.31
C PRO A 69 14.13 -5.22 8.79
N ASN A 70 14.11 -4.24 7.89
CA ASN A 70 14.22 -2.80 8.20
C ASN A 70 12.86 -2.10 8.36
N ILE A 71 11.76 -2.85 8.42
CA ILE A 71 10.40 -2.34 8.51
C ILE A 71 9.79 -2.89 9.81
N ASP A 72 10.12 -2.25 10.92
CA ASP A 72 9.60 -2.65 12.22
C ASP A 72 9.38 -1.45 13.15
N GLU A 73 8.53 -0.52 12.71
CA GLU A 73 7.88 0.42 13.60
C GLU A 73 6.84 -0.35 14.43
N PRO A 74 6.90 -0.26 15.78
CA PRO A 74 6.07 -1.06 16.68
C PRO A 74 4.56 -0.69 16.59
N GLU A 75 4.23 0.51 16.11
CA GLU A 75 2.85 1.01 16.00
C GLU A 75 2.29 0.96 14.56
N ALA A 76 3.13 0.68 13.57
CA ALA A 76 2.72 0.66 12.17
C ALA A 76 2.00 -0.64 11.81
N THR A 77 0.80 -0.49 11.24
CA THR A 77 -0.12 -1.62 10.96
C THR A 77 -0.45 -1.78 9.48
N CYS A 78 -0.08 -0.80 8.65
CA CYS A 78 -0.32 -0.80 7.21
C CYS A 78 0.95 -0.45 6.44
N THR A 79 1.01 -0.86 5.17
CA THR A 79 2.15 -0.59 4.30
C THR A 79 1.78 0.37 3.18
N HIS A 80 2.67 1.30 2.88
CA HIS A 80 2.67 2.06 1.64
C HIS A 80 3.97 1.82 0.89
N ALA A 81 3.93 1.92 -0.43
CA ALA A 81 5.13 2.00 -1.24
C ALA A 81 5.52 3.46 -1.42
N TRP A 82 6.83 3.76 -1.36
CA TRP A 82 7.41 5.05 -1.70
C TRP A 82 8.71 4.79 -2.48
N VAL A 83 8.81 5.34 -3.69
CA VAL A 83 10.00 5.16 -4.57
C VAL A 83 10.38 3.67 -4.75
N GLY A 84 9.37 2.80 -4.84
CA GLY A 84 9.55 1.34 -4.97
C GLY A 84 10.10 0.61 -3.77
N GLN A 85 10.15 1.26 -2.60
CA GLN A 85 10.40 0.59 -1.33
C GLN A 85 9.10 0.53 -0.53
N LEU A 86 8.91 -0.58 0.18
CA LEU A 86 7.82 -0.69 1.15
C LEU A 86 8.21 0.07 2.42
N HIS A 87 7.25 0.76 3.01
CA HIS A 87 7.39 1.47 4.26
C HIS A 87 6.17 1.22 5.13
N ASP A 88 6.39 1.08 6.41
CA ASP A 88 5.35 0.88 7.41
C ASP A 88 4.88 2.22 7.99
N ILE A 89 3.57 2.33 8.14
CA ILE A 89 2.96 3.52 8.71
C ILE A 89 1.65 3.18 9.42
N VAL A 90 1.24 4.06 10.33
CA VAL A 90 -0.09 4.01 10.97
C VAL A 90 -1.18 4.15 9.90
N CYS A 91 -2.08 3.16 9.81
CA CYS A 91 -3.16 3.08 8.80
C CYS A 91 -4.07 4.32 8.73
N GLY A 92 -4.22 5.04 9.84
CA GLY A 92 -5.04 6.24 9.96
C GLY A 92 -4.31 7.54 9.58
N GLY A 93 -3.00 7.49 9.36
CA GLY A 93 -2.22 8.63 8.90
C GLY A 93 -2.68 9.07 7.51
N LYS A 94 -3.05 10.35 7.37
CA LYS A 94 -3.33 10.98 6.08
C LYS A 94 -2.15 11.88 5.76
N ASN A 95 -1.14 11.36 5.07
CA ASN A 95 -0.03 12.19 4.60
C ASN A 95 -0.33 12.77 3.21
N LEU A 96 0.27 13.92 2.92
CA LEU A 96 -0.01 14.80 1.77
C LEU A 96 0.28 14.19 0.37
N TRP A 97 0.64 12.92 0.28
CA TRP A 97 1.05 12.27 -0.98
C TRP A 97 0.60 10.81 -1.10
N GLN A 98 -0.31 10.33 -0.24
CA GLN A 98 -0.72 8.92 -0.21
C GLN A 98 -1.97 8.67 -1.08
N TYR A 99 -1.78 7.95 -2.18
CA TYR A 99 -2.84 7.47 -3.09
C TYR A 99 -3.16 6.00 -2.83
N GLY A 100 -4.32 5.51 -3.24
CA GLY A 100 -4.63 4.07 -3.22
C GLY A 100 -4.55 3.47 -4.62
N ILE A 101 -3.84 2.36 -4.80
CA ILE A 101 -3.88 1.59 -6.06
C ILE A 101 -4.79 0.39 -5.87
N CYS A 102 -5.77 0.27 -6.75
CA CYS A 102 -6.67 -0.87 -6.78
C CYS A 102 -6.28 -1.84 -7.89
N GLU A 103 -6.21 -3.11 -7.54
CA GLU A 103 -6.30 -4.23 -8.49
C GLU A 103 -7.77 -4.61 -8.63
N VAL A 104 -8.27 -4.65 -9.87
CA VAL A 104 -9.66 -5.01 -10.21
C VAL A 104 -9.64 -6.24 -11.10
N TRP A 105 -10.53 -7.20 -10.84
CA TRP A 105 -10.59 -8.51 -11.50
C TRP A 105 -11.74 -8.59 -12.50
#